data_AF-A0A2N2A214-F1
#
_entry.id   AF-A0A2N2A214-F1
#
_cell.length_a   1.000
_cell.length_b   1.000
_cell.length_c   1.000
_cell.angle_alpha   90.00
_cell.angle_beta   90.00
_cell.angle_gamma   90.00
#
_symmetry.space_group_name_H-M   'P 1'
#
loop_
_entity.id
_entity.type
_entity.pdbx_description
1 polymer ?
#
loop_
_entity_poly.entity_id
_entity_poly.type
_entity_poly.pdbx_seq_one_letter_code
_entity_poly.pdbx_strand_id
1 'polypeptide(L)' 'RDDYYNQDSQDKGLAEIIIGKHRNGPTGTVKLRFFGEYTRFDNLAHDSVGRME' A
#
# COMPACT_ATOMS: atom_id res chain seq x y z
N ARG A 1 -4.11 3.32 -17.67
CA ARG A 1 -3.46 3.13 -16.36
C ARG A 1 -2.17 2.38 -16.65
N ASP A 2 -1.04 2.99 -16.36
CA ASP A 2 0.30 2.58 -16.83
C ASP A 2 0.67 1.12 -16.49
N ASP A 3 0.05 0.60 -15.42
CA ASP A 3 0.17 -0.77 -14.93
C ASP A 3 -0.24 -1.87 -15.93
N TYR A 4 -1.13 -1.57 -16.89
CA TYR A 4 -1.61 -2.54 -17.88
C TYR A 4 -0.58 -2.84 -18.99
N TYR A 5 0.43 -1.98 -19.17
CA TYR A 5 1.40 -2.09 -20.27
C TYR A 5 2.85 -2.30 -19.82
N ASN A 6 3.20 -1.97 -18.56
CA ASN A 6 4.57 -2.11 -18.06
C ASN A 6 4.69 -3.32 -17.13
N GLN A 7 5.15 -4.45 -17.68
CA GLN A 7 5.29 -5.68 -16.91
C GLN A 7 6.43 -5.64 -15.87
N ASP A 8 7.34 -4.67 -15.99
CA ASP A 8 8.57 -4.49 -15.20
C ASP A 8 8.52 -3.28 -14.25
N SER A 9 7.33 -2.71 -14.00
CA SER A 9 7.22 -1.60 -13.04
C SER A 9 7.49 -2.10 -11.61
N GLN A 10 8.54 -1.56 -11.00
CA GLN A 10 8.99 -1.81 -9.63
C GLN A 10 7.92 -1.54 -8.55
N ASP A 11 6.80 -0.91 -8.94
CA ASP A 11 5.66 -0.57 -8.08
C ASP A 11 4.46 -1.53 -8.23
N LYS A 12 4.62 -2.64 -8.96
CA LYS A 12 3.54 -3.63 -9.14
C LYS A 12 3.06 -4.21 -7.81
N GLY A 13 1.80 -3.95 -7.50
CA GLY A 13 1.17 -4.41 -6.26
C GLY A 13 1.45 -3.50 -5.07
N LEU A 14 1.87 -2.25 -5.27
CA LEU A 14 1.79 -1.21 -4.26
C LEU A 14 0.56 -0.33 -4.52
N ALA A 15 -0.12 0.03 -3.44
CA ALA A 15 -1.22 0.98 -3.46
C ALA A 15 -1.00 2.09 -2.45
N GLU A 16 -1.40 3.28 -2.82
CA GLU A 16 -1.29 4.46 -1.98
C GLU A 16 -2.67 4.87 -1.47
N ILE A 17 -2.80 5.01 -0.15
CA ILE A 17 -4.01 5.47 0.53
C ILE A 17 -3.77 6.89 1.05
N ILE A 18 -4.55 7.84 0.54
CA ILE A 18 -4.45 9.26 0.92
C ILE A 18 -5.57 9.60 1.90
N ILE A 19 -5.20 9.92 3.12
CA ILE A 19 -6.11 10.35 4.18
C ILE A 19 -6.30 11.87 4.04
N GLY A 20 -7.24 12.29 3.20
CA GLY A 20 -7.52 13.71 2.93
C GLY A 20 -8.24 14.45 4.06
N LYS A 21 -8.97 13.72 4.93
CA LYS A 21 -9.64 14.31 6.09
C LYS A 21 -9.68 13.31 7.24
N HIS A 22 -9.17 13.72 8.39
CA HIS A 22 -9.23 12.94 9.61
C HIS A 22 -9.66 13.86 10.76
N ARG A 23 -10.81 13.55 11.39
CA ARG A 23 -11.45 14.47 12.37
C ARG A 23 -10.64 14.63 13.66
N ASN A 24 -9.95 13.57 14.08
CA ASN A 24 -9.25 13.48 15.36
C ASN A 24 -7.80 13.00 15.19
N GLY A 25 -7.16 13.28 14.06
CA GLY A 25 -5.78 12.85 13.87
C GLY A 25 -5.14 13.38 12.60
N PRO A 26 -3.90 12.93 12.33
CA PRO A 26 -3.14 13.43 11.20
C PRO A 26 -3.77 12.99 9.88
N THR A 27 -3.74 13.88 8.91
CA THR A 27 -3.87 13.56 7.49
C THR A 27 -2.50 13.13 6.96
N GLY A 28 -2.49 12.27 5.96
CA GLY A 28 -1.25 11.71 5.45
C GLY A 28 -1.48 10.65 4.40
N THR A 29 -0.37 10.12 3.90
CA THR A 29 -0.38 9.14 2.83
C THR A 29 0.29 7.86 3.31
N VAL A 30 -0.39 6.72 3.14
CA VAL A 30 0.07 5.40 3.60
C VAL A 30 0.21 4.49 2.40
N LYS A 31 1.36 3.83 2.27
CA LYS A 31 1.60 2.81 1.25
C LYS A 31 1.21 1.43 1.79
N LEU A 32 0.39 0.72 1.03
CA LEU A 32 -0.08 -0.64 1.31
C LEU A 32 0.28 -1.56 0.14
N ARG A 33 0.26 -2.87 0.37
CA ARG A 33 0.36 -3.85 -0.70
C ARG A 33 -1.03 -4.10 -1.28
N PHE A 34 -1.14 -4.16 -2.61
CA PHE A 34 -2.38 -4.44 -3.33
C PHE A 34 -2.26 -5.72 -4.15
N PHE A 35 -3.11 -6.68 -3.83
CA PHE A 35 -3.26 -7.92 -4.57
C PHE A 35 -4.38 -7.77 -5.60
N GLY A 36 -4.01 -7.47 -6.84
CA GLY A 36 -4.96 -7.27 -7.94
C GLY A 36 -5.84 -8.48 -8.23
N GLU A 37 -5.32 -9.70 -8.02
CA GLU A 37 -6.04 -10.96 -8.23
C GLU A 37 -7.24 -11.13 -7.30
N TYR A 38 -7.16 -10.59 -6.08
CA TYR A 38 -8.19 -10.71 -5.04
C TYR A 38 -8.85 -9.37 -4.69
N THR A 39 -8.46 -8.29 -5.36
CA THR A 39 -8.85 -6.90 -5.02
C THR A 39 -8.69 -6.61 -3.52
N ARG A 40 -7.57 -7.08 -2.93
CA ARG A 40 -7.30 -7.00 -1.49
C ARG A 40 -6.12 -6.08 -1.21
N PHE A 41 -6.25 -5.26 -0.16
CA PHE A 41 -5.15 -4.50 0.41
C PHE A 41 -4.56 -5.26 1.61
N ASP A 42 -3.25 -5.27 1.74
CA ASP A 42 -2.53 -5.90 2.83
C ASP A 42 -1.47 -4.94 3.39
N ASN A 43 -1.07 -5.15 4.64
CA ASN A 43 -0.18 -4.24 5.33
C ASN A 43 1.25 -4.43 4.82
N LEU A 44 1.87 -3.36 4.32
CA LEU A 44 3.27 -3.39 3.89
C LEU A 44 4.22 -3.75 5.05
N ALA A 45 3.82 -3.49 6.30
CA ALA A 45 4.62 -3.67 7.50
C ALA A 45 4.64 -5.12 8.06
N HIS A 46 3.98 -6.10 7.43
CA HIS A 46 3.98 -7.49 7.93
C HIS A 46 5.35 -8.19 7.81
N ASP A 47 6.41 -7.51 7.34
CA ASP A 47 7.78 -8.04 7.38
C ASP A 47 8.66 -7.36 8.46
N SER A 48 8.14 -6.41 9.25
CA SER A 48 8.97 -5.60 10.17
C SER A 48 8.56 -5.63 11.65
N VAL A 49 7.48 -6.31 12.04
CA VAL A 49 7.08 -6.46 13.46
C VAL A 49 7.09 -7.94 13.85
N GLY A 50 8.27 -8.53 13.70
CA GLY A 50 8.69 -9.82 14.25
C GLY A 50 10.16 -9.80 14.65
N ARG A 51 10.75 -8.61 14.83
CA ARG A 51 12.13 -8.46 15.33
C ARG A 51 12.06 -8.02 16.79
N MET A 52 12.31 -8.99 17.68
CA MET A 52 12.62 -8.88 19.12
C MET A 52 13.04 -7.46 19.58
N GLU A 53 12.39 -6.90 20.60
CA GLU A 53 12.73 -7.01 22.04
C GLU A 53 11.49 -6.78 22.91
#